data_AF-A0A527VNC0-F1
#
_entry.id   AF-A0A527VNC0-F1
#
_cell.length_a   1.000
_cell.length_b   1.000
_cell.length_c   1.000
_cell.angle_alpha   90.00
_cell.angle_beta   90.00
_cell.angle_gamma   90.00
#
_symmetry.space_group_name_H-M   'P 1'
#
loop_
_entity.id
_entity.type
_entity.pdbx_description
1 polymer ?
#
loop_
_entity_poly.entity_id
_entity_poly.type
_entity_poly.pdbx_seq_one_letter_code
_entity_poly.pdbx_strand_id
1 'polypeptide(L)'
;AQGAKPFRDNILDINGLAALRGIEETDEYWRIGARTTWTDIVRLPLPPAFDALKAAAREIGSVQIQNVASIAGNLCNASPAADGVPALL
;
A
#
# COMPACT_ATOMS: atom_id res chain seq x y z
N ALA A 1 2.93 -9.11 -22.55
CA ALA A 1 2.58 -10.32 -21.77
C ALA A 1 3.82 -11.20 -21.63
N GLN A 2 4.61 -11.02 -20.58
CA GLN A 2 5.65 -12.01 -20.27
C GLN A 2 4.93 -13.19 -19.61
N GLY A 3 4.73 -14.27 -20.37
CA GLY A 3 4.29 -15.55 -19.83
C GLY A 3 5.32 -16.14 -18.84
N ALA A 4 5.12 -17.40 -18.44
CA ALA A 4 5.82 -18.15 -17.38
C ALA A 4 7.35 -18.34 -17.53
N LYS A 5 8.09 -17.35 -18.04
CA LYS A 5 9.55 -17.32 -18.00
C LYS A 5 9.99 -17.01 -16.57
N PRO A 6 10.97 -17.74 -16.02
CA PRO A 6 11.52 -17.43 -14.71
C PRO A 6 12.14 -16.04 -14.72
N PHE A 7 11.95 -15.31 -13.62
CA PHE A 7 12.55 -14.00 -13.41
C PHE A 7 14.08 -14.11 -13.51
N ARG A 8 14.69 -13.18 -14.24
CA ARG A 8 16.16 -13.13 -14.42
C ARG A 8 16.84 -12.21 -13.41
N ASP A 9 16.06 -11.40 -12.69
CA ASP A 9 16.55 -10.45 -11.70
C ASP A 9 16.54 -11.07 -10.30
N ASN A 10 17.40 -10.55 -9.41
CA ASN A 10 17.37 -10.89 -8.00
C ASN A 10 16.08 -10.32 -7.38
N ILE A 11 15.19 -11.21 -6.91
CA ILE A 11 13.95 -10.84 -6.22
C ILE A 11 14.12 -11.09 -4.73
N LEU A 12 13.94 -10.04 -3.93
CA LEU A 12 13.77 -10.15 -2.49
C LEU A 12 12.28 -10.08 -2.16
N ASP A 13 11.69 -11.21 -1.79
CA ASP A 13 10.31 -11.23 -1.32
C ASP A 13 10.22 -10.80 0.15
N ILE A 14 9.47 -9.73 0.41
CA ILE A 14 9.19 -9.18 1.74
C ILE A 14 7.79 -9.53 2.27
N ASN A 15 7.00 -10.34 1.55
CA ASN A 15 5.63 -10.71 1.93
C ASN A 15 5.57 -11.40 3.32
N GLY A 16 6.61 -12.13 3.72
CA GLY A 16 6.70 -12.83 5.00
C GLY A 16 7.03 -11.93 6.21
N LEU A 17 7.35 -10.65 5.99
CA LEU A 17 7.74 -9.72 7.06
C LEU A 17 6.51 -9.08 7.70
N ALA A 18 5.91 -9.76 8.67
CA ALA A 18 4.71 -9.27 9.38
C ALA A 18 4.91 -7.88 10.02
N ALA A 19 6.11 -7.57 10.50
CA ALA A 19 6.45 -6.28 11.11
C ALA A 19 6.31 -5.07 10.15
N LEU A 20 6.26 -5.32 8.85
CA LEU A 20 6.06 -4.27 7.85
C LEU A 20 4.58 -3.97 7.57
N ARG A 21 3.62 -4.68 8.19
CA ARG A 21 2.18 -4.48 7.94
C ARG A 21 1.50 -3.87 9.16
N GLY A 22 0.56 -2.96 8.92
CA GLY A 22 -0.25 -2.33 9.95
C GLY A 22 -0.11 -0.81 9.97
N ILE A 23 -0.95 -0.19 10.78
CA ILE A 23 -0.93 1.25 11.05
C ILE A 23 -1.00 1.41 12.56
N GLU A 24 -0.11 2.21 13.12
CA GLU A 24 -0.12 2.56 14.53
C GLU A 24 -0.06 4.07 14.71
N GLU A 25 -0.71 4.54 15.75
CA GLU A 25 -0.56 5.89 16.27
C GLU A 25 0.53 5.87 17.34
N THR A 26 1.40 6.88 17.31
CA THR A 26 2.35 7.20 18.37
C THR A 26 2.02 8.59 18.90
N ASP A 27 2.69 9.00 19.99
CA ASP A 27 2.46 10.32 20.59
C ASP A 27 2.80 11.49 19.64
N GLU A 28 3.62 11.25 18.62
CA GLU A 28 4.13 12.29 17.70
C GLU A 28 3.63 12.14 16.26
N TYR A 29 3.42 10.91 15.80
CA TYR A 29 3.10 10.62 14.40
C TYR A 29 2.34 9.31 14.23
N TRP A 30 1.79 9.12 13.04
CA TRP A 30 1.25 7.84 12.60
C TRP A 30 2.30 7.07 11.80
N ARG A 31 2.54 5.80 12.16
CA ARG A 31 3.40 4.91 11.39
C ARG A 31 2.56 3.98 10.54
N ILE A 32 2.78 4.05 9.23
CA ILE A 32 2.18 3.11 8.26
C ILE A 32 3.27 2.13 7.84
N GLY A 33 3.06 0.84 8.10
CA GLY A 33 3.94 -0.22 7.64
C GLY A 33 3.99 -0.29 6.10
N ALA A 34 5.18 -0.51 5.54
CA ALA A 34 5.39 -0.54 4.09
C ALA A 34 4.52 -1.58 3.36
N ARG A 35 4.18 -2.69 4.02
CA ARG A 35 3.35 -3.80 3.54
C ARG A 35 1.86 -3.63 3.83
N THR A 36 1.43 -2.51 4.42
CA THR A 36 0.01 -2.20 4.61
C THR A 36 -0.68 -2.11 3.25
N THR A 37 -1.73 -2.91 3.08
CA THR A 37 -2.47 -2.98 1.82
C THR A 37 -3.54 -1.90 1.75
N TRP A 38 -4.04 -1.63 0.54
CA TRP A 38 -5.16 -0.71 0.36
C TRP A 38 -6.41 -1.20 1.07
N THR A 39 -6.64 -2.52 1.10
CA THR A 39 -7.72 -3.11 1.88
C THR A 39 -7.54 -2.90 3.39
N ASP A 40 -6.32 -2.95 3.93
CA ASP A 40 -6.06 -2.64 5.34
C ASP A 40 -6.46 -1.20 5.66
N ILE A 41 -6.04 -0.25 4.83
CA ILE A 41 -6.33 1.19 5.00
C ILE A 41 -7.84 1.46 5.01
N VAL A 42 -8.59 0.85 4.09
CA VAL A 42 -10.04 1.02 4.01
C VAL A 42 -10.77 0.45 5.23
N ARG A 43 -10.28 -0.67 5.78
CA ARG A 43 -10.95 -1.41 6.86
C ARG A 43 -10.62 -0.89 8.26
N LEU A 44 -9.45 -0.27 8.43
CA LEU A 44 -9.06 0.23 9.74
C LEU A 44 -9.88 1.46 10.15
N PRO A 45 -10.25 1.59 11.44
CA PRO A 45 -10.99 2.73 11.97
C PRO A 45 -10.08 3.97 12.16
N LEU A 46 -9.34 4.35 11.10
CA LEU A 46 -8.49 5.54 11.09
C LEU A 46 -9.31 6.84 11.20
N PRO A 47 -8.78 7.89 11.84
CA PRO A 47 -9.47 9.17 12.02
C PRO A 47 -9.71 9.91 10.70
N PRO A 48 -10.57 10.95 10.67
CA PRO A 48 -10.92 11.68 9.46
C PRO A 48 -9.74 12.26 8.67
N ALA A 49 -8.60 12.48 9.33
CA ALA A 49 -7.35 12.88 8.67
C ALA A 49 -6.91 11.91 7.55
N PHE A 50 -7.37 10.65 7.58
CA PHE A 50 -7.06 9.62 6.57
C PHE A 50 -8.16 9.46 5.52
N ASP A 51 -9.18 10.31 5.48
CA ASP A 51 -10.31 10.14 4.57
C ASP A 51 -9.90 10.21 3.09
N ALA A 52 -8.97 11.12 2.75
CA ALA A 52 -8.40 11.20 1.41
C ALA A 52 -7.65 9.92 1.03
N LEU A 53 -6.87 9.36 1.97
CA LEU A 53 -6.14 8.11 1.74
C LEU A 53 -7.10 6.91 1.59
N LYS A 54 -8.18 6.87 2.38
CA LYS A 54 -9.24 5.86 2.26
C LYS A 54 -10.02 6.02 0.95
N ALA A 55 -10.21 7.24 0.45
CA ALA A 55 -10.83 7.46 -0.86
C ALA A 55 -9.92 6.93 -1.98
N ALA A 56 -8.64 7.32 -2.00
CA ALA A 56 -7.66 6.81 -2.96
C ALA A 56 -7.57 5.27 -2.92
N ALA A 57 -7.54 4.68 -1.72
CA ALA A 57 -7.47 3.23 -1.53
C ALA A 57 -8.64 2.47 -2.19
N ARG A 58 -9.82 3.08 -2.32
CA ARG A 58 -10.99 2.47 -2.96
C ARG A 58 -10.94 2.53 -4.49
N GLU A 59 -10.23 3.51 -5.03
CA GLU A 59 -10.09 3.73 -6.49
C GLU A 59 -8.92 2.93 -7.11
N ILE A 60 -8.01 2.41 -6.28
CA ILE A 60 -6.85 1.66 -6.77
C ILE A 60 -7.29 0.30 -7.31
N GLY A 61 -7.34 0.18 -8.63
CA GLY A 61 -7.58 -1.07 -9.36
C GLY A 61 -8.84 -1.81 -8.89
N SER A 62 -8.80 -3.14 -8.93
CA SER A 62 -9.87 -3.98 -8.39
C SER A 62 -9.58 -4.42 -6.95
N VAL A 63 -10.59 -4.99 -6.28
CA VAL A 63 -10.44 -5.55 -4.93
C VAL A 63 -9.31 -6.57 -4.81
N GLN A 64 -9.01 -7.33 -5.88
CA GLN A 64 -7.90 -8.27 -5.93
C GLN A 64 -6.54 -7.55 -5.87
N ILE A 65 -6.41 -6.42 -6.58
CA ILE A 65 -5.22 -5.58 -6.49
C ILE A 65 -5.12 -4.97 -5.09
N GLN A 66 -6.21 -4.44 -4.55
CA GLN A 66 -6.24 -3.81 -3.22
C GLN A 66 -5.84 -4.74 -2.08
N ASN A 67 -6.16 -6.03 -2.20
CA ASN A 67 -5.83 -7.05 -1.20
C ASN A 67 -4.33 -7.39 -1.12
N VAL A 68 -3.55 -7.08 -2.17
CA VAL A 68 -2.14 -7.51 -2.30
C VAL A 68 -1.19 -6.33 -2.46
N ALA A 69 -1.59 -5.31 -3.23
CA ALA A 69 -0.80 -4.11 -3.42
C ALA A 69 -0.67 -3.34 -2.11
N SER A 70 0.54 -2.86 -1.85
CA SER A 70 0.89 -2.14 -0.63
C SER A 70 1.10 -0.66 -0.91
N ILE A 71 0.96 0.14 0.13
CA ILE A 71 1.17 1.58 0.07
C ILE A 71 2.60 1.94 -0.37
N ALA A 72 3.62 1.27 0.18
CA ALA A 72 5.00 1.50 -0.23
C ALA A 72 5.26 1.01 -1.65
N GLY A 73 4.63 -0.10 -2.08
CA GLY A 73 4.72 -0.57 -3.46
C GLY A 73 4.21 0.48 -4.46
N ASN A 74 3.10 1.14 -4.16
CA ASN A 74 2.57 2.25 -4.97
C ASN A 74 3.51 3.46 -4.97
N LEU A 75 4.00 3.86 -3.80
CA LEU A 75 4.93 4.99 -3.66
C LEU A 75 6.25 4.75 -4.39
N CYS A 76 6.90 3.60 -4.18
CA CYS A 76 8.17 3.25 -4.82
C CYS A 76 8.03 2.99 -6.32
N ASN A 77 6.88 2.49 -6.78
CA ASN A 77 6.61 2.38 -8.21
C ASN A 77 6.54 3.76 -8.88
N ALA A 78 6.19 4.82 -8.13
CA ALA A 78 6.28 6.22 -8.52
C ALA A 78 5.69 6.52 -9.91
N SER A 79 4.59 5.83 -10.26
CA SER A 79 3.89 6.09 -11.51
C SER A 79 3.32 7.51 -11.48
N PRO A 80 3.43 8.30 -12.56
CA PRO A 80 2.75 9.60 -12.67
C PRO A 80 1.23 9.50 -12.47
N ALA A 81 0.65 8.32 -12.69
CA ALA A 81 -0.77 8.01 -12.49
C ALA A 81 -1.05 7.32 -11.14
N ALA A 82 -0.14 7.38 -10.16
CA ALA A 82 -0.35 6.73 -8.87
C ALA A 82 -1.38 7.50 -8.03
N ASP A 83 -2.54 6.89 -7.79
CA ASP A 83 -3.65 7.51 -7.06
C ASP A 83 -3.37 7.71 -5.55
N GLY A 84 -2.45 6.91 -4.99
CA GLY A 84 -2.16 6.90 -3.56
C GLY A 84 -1.23 8.01 -3.06
N VAL A 85 -0.37 8.55 -3.94
CA VAL A 85 0.68 9.52 -3.56
C VAL A 85 0.12 10.89 -3.15
N PRO A 86 -0.85 11.49 -3.85
CA PRO A 86 -1.41 12.78 -3.44
C PRO A 86 -2.03 12.79 -2.04
N ALA A 87 -2.57 11.66 -1.59
CA ALA A 87 -3.16 11.52 -0.25
C ALA A 87 -2.11 11.38 0.88
N LEU A 88 -0.81 11.32 0.53
CA LEU A 88 0.31 11.26 1.47
C LEU A 88 1.08 12.59 1.60
N LEU A 89 0.64 13.64 0.89
CA LEU A 89 1.18 15.00 0.95
C LEU A 89 0.36 15.85 1.94
#